data_AF-A0A8S3JZB3-F1
#
_entry.id   AF-A0A8S3JZB3-F1
#
_cell.length_a   1.000
_cell.length_b   1.000
_cell.length_c   1.000
_cell.angle_alpha   90.00
_cell.angle_beta   90.00
_cell.angle_gamma   90.00
#
_symmetry.space_group_name_H-M   'P 1'
#
loop_
_entity.id
_entity.type
_entity.pdbx_description
1 polymer ?
#
loop_
_entity_poly.entity_id
_entity_poly.type
_entity_poly.pdbx_seq_one_letter_code
_entity_poly.pdbx_strand_id
1 'polypeptide(L)'
;MLPTFPPLALPENVLSFEGEKFFELVNQTCGEIFKELMEVLSINTVHKLLLVENDILAVFQKKYKELEKITQRACLHLDDDTIMLKPGLRLDFDRFIEALHA
;
A
#
# COMPACT_ATOMS: atom_id res chain seq x y z
N MET A 1 1.74 -15.75 -19.89
CA MET A 1 0.50 -15.05 -19.50
C MET A 1 0.54 -14.87 -18.00
N LEU A 2 0.52 -13.63 -17.51
CA LEU A 2 0.36 -13.38 -16.08
C LEU A 2 -1.04 -13.89 -15.68
N PRO A 3 -1.20 -14.55 -14.53
CA PRO A 3 -2.52 -14.94 -14.05
C PRO A 3 -3.38 -13.69 -13.87
N THR A 4 -4.44 -13.57 -14.66
CA THR A 4 -5.45 -12.53 -14.49
C THR A 4 -6.28 -12.89 -13.25
N PHE A 5 -5.91 -12.35 -12.10
CA PHE A 5 -6.75 -12.42 -10.91
C PHE A 5 -8.06 -11.68 -11.17
N PRO A 6 -9.17 -12.09 -10.55
CA PRO A 6 -10.42 -11.35 -10.68
C PRO A 6 -10.22 -9.89 -10.19
N PRO A 7 -10.89 -8.91 -10.83
CA PRO A 7 -10.85 -7.52 -10.40
C PRO A 7 -11.25 -7.44 -8.93
N LEU A 8 -10.53 -6.63 -8.17
CA LEU A 8 -10.92 -6.34 -6.80
C LEU A 8 -12.22 -5.51 -6.82
N ALA A 9 -13.29 -6.02 -6.21
CA ALA A 9 -14.55 -5.30 -6.14
C ALA A 9 -14.49 -4.25 -5.02
N LEU A 10 -14.54 -2.97 -5.41
CA LEU A 10 -14.58 -1.84 -4.48
C LEU A 10 -16.02 -1.29 -4.34
N PRO A 11 -16.38 -0.67 -3.21
CA PRO A 11 -17.66 0.02 -3.06
C PRO A 11 -17.81 1.15 -4.08
N GLU A 12 -19.02 1.40 -4.57
CA GLU A 12 -19.29 2.47 -5.56
C GLU A 12 -18.87 3.87 -5.06
N ASN A 13 -18.92 4.10 -3.75
CA ASN A 13 -18.54 5.36 -3.11
C ASN A 13 -17.11 5.37 -2.59
N VAL A 14 -16.22 4.49 -3.07
CA VAL A 14 -14.84 4.38 -2.59
C VAL A 14 -14.08 5.71 -2.60
N LEU A 15 -14.32 6.56 -3.60
CA LEU A 15 -13.68 7.87 -3.72
C LEU A 15 -14.08 8.86 -2.61
N SER A 16 -15.19 8.62 -1.91
CA SER A 16 -15.65 9.45 -0.79
C SER A 16 -15.07 9.02 0.56
N PHE A 17 -14.22 8.00 0.60
CA PHE A 17 -13.65 7.50 1.86
C PHE A 17 -12.50 8.39 2.32
N GLU A 18 -12.57 8.78 3.59
CA GLU A 18 -11.59 9.63 4.25
C GLU A 18 -11.35 9.18 5.70
N GLY A 19 -10.19 9.52 6.23
CA GLY A 19 -9.80 9.22 7.60
C GLY A 19 -9.92 7.74 7.92
N GLU A 20 -10.65 7.43 9.00
CA GLU A 20 -10.82 6.06 9.49
C GLU A 20 -11.44 5.12 8.45
N LYS A 21 -12.45 5.57 7.69
CA LYS A 21 -13.07 4.74 6.64
C LYS A 21 -12.10 4.37 5.53
N PHE A 22 -11.21 5.30 5.17
CA PHE A 22 -10.15 5.02 4.21
C PHE A 22 -9.16 4.00 4.78
N PHE A 23 -8.74 4.15 6.04
CA PHE A 23 -7.83 3.20 6.68
C PHE A 23 -8.44 1.80 6.84
N GLU A 24 -9.73 1.70 7.15
CA GLU A 24 -10.47 0.44 7.19
C GLU A 24 -10.49 -0.25 5.82
N LEU A 25 -10.76 0.51 4.75
CA LEU A 25 -10.73 -0.01 3.39
C LEU A 25 -9.35 -0.57 3.03
N VAL A 26 -8.30 0.20 3.31
CA VAL A 26 -6.92 -0.24 3.05
C VAL A 26 -6.58 -1.48 3.85
N ASN A 27 -6.99 -1.55 5.13
CA ASN A 27 -6.75 -2.72 5.97
C ASN A 27 -7.49 -3.96 5.48
N GLN A 28 -8.75 -3.83 5.07
CA GLN A 28 -9.54 -4.95 4.56
C GLN A 28 -9.01 -5.49 3.24
N THR A 29 -8.42 -4.61 2.42
CA THR A 29 -7.97 -4.95 1.07
C THR A 29 -6.51 -5.39 1.03
N CYS A 30 -5.62 -4.61 1.64
CA CYS A 30 -4.17 -4.75 1.55
C CYS A 30 -3.55 -5.24 2.87
N GLY A 31 -4.32 -5.27 3.96
CA GLY A 31 -3.85 -5.66 5.28
C GLY A 31 -3.24 -4.53 6.10
N GLU A 32 -2.95 -4.86 7.35
CA GLU A 32 -2.54 -3.92 8.40
C GLU A 32 -1.25 -3.16 8.06
N ILE A 33 -0.30 -3.81 7.39
CA ILE A 33 0.98 -3.19 7.00
C ILE A 33 0.76 -1.94 6.15
N PHE A 34 -0.16 -2.01 5.18
CA PHE A 34 -0.47 -0.87 4.31
C PHE A 34 -1.30 0.18 5.03
N LYS A 35 -2.20 -0.22 5.91
CA LYS A 35 -2.92 0.71 6.78
C LYS A 35 -1.93 1.55 7.60
N GLU A 36 -1.01 0.91 8.32
CA GLU A 36 0.03 1.60 9.10
C GLU A 36 0.89 2.50 8.23
N LEU A 37 1.26 2.04 7.02
CA LEU A 37 2.03 2.86 6.08
C LEU A 37 1.27 4.14 5.69
N MET A 38 -0.02 4.03 5.38
CA MET A 38 -0.86 5.19 5.05
C MET A 38 -0.97 6.16 6.24
N GLU A 39 -1.15 5.64 7.45
CA GLU A 39 -1.20 6.44 8.69
C GLU A 39 0.11 7.21 8.89
N VAL A 40 1.27 6.54 8.78
CA VAL A 40 2.59 7.18 8.93
C VAL A 40 2.83 8.25 7.86
N LEU A 41 2.42 7.99 6.62
CA LEU A 41 2.57 8.94 5.52
C LEU A 41 1.48 10.03 5.49
N SER A 42 0.54 10.00 6.44
CA SER A 42 -0.61 10.93 6.49
C SER A 42 -1.44 10.96 5.19
N ILE A 43 -1.49 9.82 4.50
CA ILE A 43 -2.34 9.57 3.34
C ILE A 43 -3.64 8.99 3.86
N ASN A 44 -4.68 9.81 3.93
CA ASN A 44 -5.92 9.47 4.59
C ASN A 44 -7.15 9.59 3.68
N THR A 45 -6.94 9.68 2.36
CA THR A 45 -8.01 9.72 1.37
C THR A 45 -7.55 9.01 0.10
N VAL A 46 -8.51 8.47 -0.66
CA VAL A 46 -8.24 7.90 -1.98
C VAL A 46 -7.58 8.92 -2.90
N HIS A 47 -8.06 10.17 -2.88
CA HIS A 47 -7.49 11.22 -3.73
C HIS A 47 -6.01 11.48 -3.43
N LYS A 48 -5.61 11.58 -2.15
CA LYS A 48 -4.20 11.74 -1.78
C LYS A 48 -3.37 10.55 -2.24
N LEU A 49 -3.89 9.34 -2.08
CA LEU A 49 -3.21 8.12 -2.51
C LEU A 49 -2.94 8.13 -4.02
N LEU A 50 -3.94 8.49 -4.82
CA LEU A 50 -3.83 8.54 -6.29
C LEU A 50 -2.96 9.70 -6.79
N LEU A 51 -2.78 10.76 -5.99
CA LEU A 51 -1.90 11.89 -6.32
C LEU A 51 -0.42 11.62 -6.02
N VAL A 52 -0.08 10.49 -5.40
CA VAL A 52 1.31 10.13 -5.11
C VAL A 52 2.00 9.74 -6.43
N GLU A 53 2.64 10.72 -7.08
CA GLU A 53 3.30 10.56 -8.39
C GLU A 53 4.49 9.60 -8.38
N ASN A 54 5.13 9.41 -7.22
CA ASN A 54 6.24 8.47 -7.04
C ASN A 54 5.71 7.18 -6.44
N ASP A 55 6.20 6.01 -6.89
CA ASP A 55 5.89 4.71 -6.27
C ASP A 55 5.97 4.85 -4.74
N ILE A 56 4.82 4.81 -4.06
CA ILE A 56 4.72 5.01 -2.61
C ILE A 56 5.57 3.97 -1.86
N LEU A 57 5.83 2.83 -2.49
CA LEU A 57 6.66 1.76 -1.94
C LEU A 57 8.15 2.12 -1.98
N ALA A 58 8.56 3.13 -2.73
CA ALA A 58 9.92 3.66 -2.71
C ALA A 58 10.30 4.23 -1.33
N VAL A 59 9.33 4.56 -0.48
CA VAL A 59 9.60 4.97 0.91
C VAL A 59 10.33 3.90 1.71
N PHE A 60 10.17 2.62 1.37
CA PHE A 60 10.90 1.53 2.02
C PHE A 60 12.40 1.65 1.81
N GLN A 61 12.85 2.14 0.65
CA GLN A 61 14.27 2.36 0.34
C GLN A 61 14.90 3.51 1.16
N LYS A 62 14.08 4.31 1.83
CA LYS A 62 14.53 5.44 2.65
C LYS A 62 14.64 5.01 4.12
N LYS A 63 15.69 5.47 4.78
CA LYS A 63 15.93 5.19 6.20
C LYS A 63 15.17 6.17 7.09
N TYR A 64 13.86 5.96 7.25
CA TYR A 64 13.03 6.70 8.22
C TYR A 64 12.80 5.86 9.47
N LYS A 65 12.99 6.48 10.64
CA LYS A 65 12.85 5.79 11.94
C LYS A 65 11.40 5.34 12.16
N GLU A 66 10.46 6.16 11.72
CA GLU A 66 9.02 5.92 11.80
C GLU A 66 8.58 4.70 10.96
N LEU A 67 9.36 4.34 9.93
CA LEU A 67 9.09 3.20 9.06
C LEU A 67 9.84 1.93 9.46
N GLU A 68 10.79 1.98 10.40
CA GLU A 68 11.69 0.86 10.72
C GLU A 68 10.92 -0.44 11.00
N LYS A 69 9.88 -0.36 11.84
CA LYS A 69 9.03 -1.53 12.16
C LYS A 69 8.25 -2.03 10.96
N ILE A 70 7.72 -1.12 10.14
CA ILE A 70 6.95 -1.46 8.93
C ILE A 70 7.89 -2.14 7.93
N THR A 71 9.09 -1.59 7.69
CA THR A 71 10.11 -2.15 6.82
C THR A 71 10.52 -3.56 7.26
N GLN A 72 10.76 -3.79 8.55
CA GLN A 72 11.11 -5.13 9.07
C GLN A 72 10.00 -6.17 8.82
N ARG A 73 8.73 -5.76 8.83
CA ARG A 73 7.58 -6.65 8.56
C ARG A 73 7.31 -6.82 7.07
N ALA A 74 7.47 -5.77 6.29
CA ALA A 74 7.08 -5.70 4.89
C ALA A 74 8.18 -6.20 3.94
N CYS A 75 9.45 -6.04 4.31
CA CYS A 75 10.59 -6.32 3.45
C CYS A 75 11.34 -7.60 3.84
N LEU A 76 12.02 -8.19 2.87
CA LEU A 76 13.11 -9.14 3.03
C LEU A 76 14.42 -8.36 2.99
N HIS A 77 15.34 -8.69 3.89
CA HIS A 77 16.69 -8.15 3.91
C HIS A 77 17.59 -9.17 3.23
N LEU A 78 18.27 -8.74 2.16
CA LEU A 78 19.17 -9.58 1.38
C LEU A 78 20.61 -9.43 1.90
N ASP A 79 21.47 -10.39 1.56
CA ASP A 79 22.85 -10.48 2.07
C ASP A 79 23.74 -9.30 1.64
N ASP A 80 23.33 -8.53 0.64
CA ASP A 80 24.01 -7.35 0.12
C ASP A 80 23.48 -6.03 0.73
N ASP A 81 22.79 -6.10 1.88
CA ASP A 81 22.12 -5.01 2.56
C ASP A 81 20.98 -4.34 1.74
N THR A 82 20.61 -4.92 0.59
CA THR A 82 19.43 -4.47 -0.14
C THR A 82 18.16 -4.98 0.53
N ILE A 83 17.09 -4.20 0.40
CA ILE A 83 15.78 -4.57 0.90
C ILE A 83 14.84 -4.80 -0.28
N MET A 84 14.01 -5.82 -0.16
CA MET A 84 13.00 -6.15 -1.15
C MET A 84 11.63 -6.22 -0.48
N LEU A 85 10.66 -5.44 -0.93
CA LEU A 85 9.28 -5.60 -0.49
C LEU A 85 8.80 -7.02 -0.82
N LYS A 86 8.16 -7.70 0.14
CA LYS A 86 7.60 -9.04 -0.07
C LYS A 86 6.67 -9.02 -1.29
N PRO A 87 6.88 -9.87 -2.31
CA PRO A 87 6.14 -9.80 -3.57
C PRO A 87 4.61 -9.86 -3.42
N GLY A 88 4.11 -10.64 -2.44
CA GLY A 88 2.68 -10.71 -2.15
C GLY A 88 2.10 -9.37 -1.72
N LEU A 89 2.79 -8.64 -0.84
CA LEU A 89 2.36 -7.31 -0.39
C LEU A 89 2.34 -6.31 -1.55
N ARG A 90 3.36 -6.35 -2.43
CA ARG A 90 3.39 -5.52 -3.63
C ARG A 90 2.19 -5.81 -4.52
N LEU A 91 1.91 -7.08 -4.79
CA LEU A 91 0.80 -7.50 -5.63
C LEU A 91 -0.56 -7.05 -5.08
N ASP A 92 -0.78 -7.21 -3.78
CA ASP A 92 -2.04 -6.81 -3.14
C ASP A 92 -2.27 -5.30 -3.25
N PHE A 93 -1.21 -4.51 -3.07
CA PHE A 93 -1.28 -3.06 -3.19
C PHE A 93 -1.45 -2.59 -4.64
N ASP A 94 -0.70 -3.16 -5.58
CA ASP A 94 -0.81 -2.83 -7.01
C ASP A 94 -2.24 -3.11 -7.51
N ARG A 95 -2.84 -4.25 -7.13
CA ARG A 95 -4.25 -4.58 -7.45
C ARG A 95 -5.25 -3.60 -6.86
N PHE A 96 -4.99 -3.09 -5.65
CA PHE A 96 -5.84 -2.08 -5.03
C PHE A 96 -5.77 -0.75 -5.79
N ILE A 97 -4.57 -0.30 -6.17
CA ILE A 97 -4.40 0.91 -6.98
C ILE A 97 -5.07 0.76 -8.34
N GLU A 98 -4.89 -0.37 -9.02
CA GLU A 98 -5.57 -0.65 -10.30
C GLU A 98 -7.10 -0.56 -10.16
N ALA A 99 -7.67 -1.11 -9.09
CA ALA A 99 -9.11 -1.06 -8.84
C ALA A 99 -9.63 0.35 -8.52
N LEU A 100 -8.81 1.23 -7.94
CA LEU A 100 -9.17 2.64 -7.71
C LEU A 100 -9.17 3.49 -8.99
N HIS A 101 -8.50 3.03 -10.05
CA HIS A 101 -8.46 3.69 -11.36
C HIS A 101 -9.53 3.19 -12.35
N ALA A 102 -10.16 2.04 -12.06
CA ALA A 102 -11.19 1.41 -12.89
C ALA A 102 -12.54 2.14 -12.80
#